data_AF-A0A1D7QZK5-F1
#
_entry.id   AF-A0A1D7QZK5-F1
#
_cell.length_a   1.000
_cell.length_b   1.000
_cell.length_c   1.000
_cell.angle_alpha   90.00
_cell.angle_beta   90.00
_cell.angle_gamma   90.00
#
_symmetry.space_group_name_H-M   'P 1'
#
loop_
_entity.id
_entity.type
_entity.pdbx_description
1 polymer ?
#
loop_
_entity_poly.entity_id
_entity_poly.type
_entity_poly.pdbx_seq_one_letter_code
_entity_poly.pdbx_strand_id
1 'polypeptide(L)'
;MGINVKKCPDCHSLNVIRIIYGMPEYELFQEAEAGKVKLGGCCIDESVPDYHCKGCGYEWNRQEAIDHAYDEITGITASIGGFFGSTYEVAVDFPSRNVTWRRQLGDSVAEEKKEITSEAMERFVEELKWLDFLNWKAKYVEPYVLDGTQWSIEIRREGRTLRKYGSNKFPEEWGDFCSLLETLTGREFR
;
A
#
# COMPACT_ATOMS: atom_id res chain seq x y z
N MET A 1 -5.22 6.36 -6.14
CA MET A 1 -5.49 5.14 -5.35
C MET A 1 -4.55 4.05 -5.82
N GLY A 2 -3.72 3.51 -4.93
CA GLY A 2 -2.83 2.39 -5.23
C GLY A 2 -3.53 1.03 -5.13
N ILE A 3 -4.69 1.00 -4.47
CA ILE A 3 -5.56 -0.18 -4.32
C ILE A 3 -6.73 -0.07 -5.31
N ASN A 4 -6.95 -1.12 -6.09
CA ASN A 4 -8.11 -1.22 -6.97
C ASN A 4 -9.06 -2.31 -6.46
N VAL A 5 -10.01 -1.92 -5.62
CA VAL A 5 -11.01 -2.83 -5.02
C VAL A 5 -11.95 -3.49 -6.04
N LYS A 6 -11.97 -2.99 -7.29
CA LYS A 6 -12.74 -3.55 -8.42
C LYS A 6 -11.92 -4.49 -9.31
N LYS A 7 -10.73 -4.90 -8.86
CA LYS A 7 -9.95 -5.97 -9.48
C LYS A 7 -10.06 -7.19 -8.58
N CYS A 8 -10.38 -8.36 -9.16
CA CYS A 8 -10.45 -9.60 -8.41
C CYS A 8 -9.08 -9.93 -7.79
N PRO A 9 -8.99 -10.15 -6.47
CA PRO A 9 -7.74 -10.55 -5.83
C PRO A 9 -7.24 -11.91 -6.33
N ASP A 10 -8.14 -12.87 -6.53
CA ASP A 10 -7.83 -14.25 -6.90
C ASP A 10 -7.37 -14.42 -8.37
N CYS A 11 -8.18 -13.97 -9.34
CA CYS A 11 -7.88 -14.17 -10.77
C CYS A 11 -7.42 -12.90 -11.51
N HIS A 12 -7.29 -11.77 -10.81
CA HIS A 12 -6.88 -10.48 -11.37
C HIS A 12 -7.80 -9.88 -12.45
N SER A 13 -8.95 -10.48 -12.71
CA SER A 13 -9.94 -10.00 -13.66
C SER A 13 -10.56 -8.66 -13.22
N LEU A 14 -10.84 -7.80 -14.20
CA LEU A 14 -11.64 -6.57 -14.01
C LEU A 14 -13.15 -6.81 -14.22
N ASN A 15 -13.55 -8.05 -14.54
CA ASN A 15 -14.96 -8.43 -14.71
C ASN A 15 -15.62 -8.65 -13.33
N VAL A 16 -15.75 -7.55 -12.60
CA VAL A 16 -16.23 -7.50 -11.22
C VAL A 16 -17.52 -6.69 -11.15
N ILE A 17 -18.50 -7.21 -10.41
CA ILE A 17 -19.77 -6.54 -10.12
C ILE A 17 -19.95 -6.36 -8.62
N ARG A 18 -20.79 -5.39 -8.23
CA ARG A 18 -21.15 -5.20 -6.83
C ARG A 18 -22.19 -6.22 -6.40
N ILE A 19 -22.10 -6.61 -5.13
CA ILE A 19 -23.15 -7.34 -4.44
C ILE A 19 -24.04 -6.31 -3.74
N ILE A 20 -25.35 -6.40 -3.97
CA ILE A 20 -26.34 -5.51 -3.37
C ILE A 20 -27.21 -6.33 -2.42
N TYR A 21 -27.34 -5.83 -1.20
CA TYR A 21 -28.10 -6.45 -0.12
C TYR A 21 -29.39 -5.69 0.15
N GLY A 22 -30.33 -6.39 0.78
CA GLY A 22 -31.67 -5.89 1.06
C GLY A 22 -32.71 -6.40 0.08
N MET A 23 -33.93 -5.86 0.17
CA MET A 23 -35.01 -6.21 -0.72
C MET A 23 -34.88 -5.42 -2.02
N PRO A 24 -34.66 -6.07 -3.17
CA PRO A 24 -34.50 -5.36 -4.43
C PRO A 24 -35.84 -4.78 -4.89
N GLU A 25 -35.82 -3.55 -5.36
CA GLU A 25 -36.88 -3.01 -6.21
C GLU A 25 -36.80 -3.63 -7.61
N TYR A 26 -37.86 -3.43 -8.42
CA TYR A 26 -37.99 -4.06 -9.73
C TYR A 26 -36.81 -3.78 -10.68
N GLU A 27 -36.30 -2.55 -10.71
CA GLU A 27 -35.17 -2.17 -11.57
C GLU A 27 -33.88 -2.91 -11.17
N LEU A 28 -33.59 -3.01 -9.88
CA LEU A 28 -32.41 -3.72 -9.38
C LEU A 28 -32.50 -5.23 -9.68
N PHE A 29 -33.71 -5.79 -9.64
CA PHE A 29 -33.95 -7.17 -10.04
C PHE A 29 -33.63 -7.39 -11.54
N GLN A 30 -34.05 -6.47 -12.41
CA GLN A 30 -33.70 -6.53 -13.84
C GLN A 30 -32.19 -6.39 -14.06
N GLU A 31 -31.51 -5.52 -13.30
CA GLU A 31 -30.05 -5.39 -13.36
C GLU A 31 -29.33 -6.68 -12.94
N ALA A 32 -29.86 -7.39 -11.94
CA ALA A 32 -29.36 -8.68 -11.51
C ALA A 32 -29.55 -9.76 -12.58
N GLU A 33 -30.72 -9.84 -13.21
CA GLU A 33 -30.97 -10.75 -14.34
C GLU A 33 -30.09 -10.43 -15.56
N ALA A 34 -29.81 -9.15 -15.81
CA ALA A 34 -28.86 -8.71 -16.83
C ALA A 34 -27.38 -8.94 -16.41
N GLY A 35 -27.13 -9.49 -15.22
CA GLY A 35 -25.81 -9.78 -14.68
C GLY A 35 -24.96 -8.54 -14.39
N LYS A 36 -25.57 -7.36 -14.20
CA LYS A 36 -24.87 -6.10 -13.88
C LYS A 36 -24.52 -5.99 -12.39
N VAL A 37 -25.32 -6.63 -11.53
CA VAL A 37 -25.15 -6.71 -10.08
C VAL A 37 -25.46 -8.13 -9.60
N LYS A 38 -25.00 -8.49 -8.41
CA LYS A 38 -25.38 -9.74 -7.73
C LYS A 38 -26.22 -9.41 -6.51
N LEU A 39 -27.31 -10.15 -6.28
CA LEU A 39 -28.11 -9.99 -5.06
C LEU A 39 -27.52 -10.85 -3.94
N GLY A 40 -27.18 -10.22 -2.82
CA GLY A 40 -26.51 -10.86 -1.68
C GLY A 40 -27.46 -11.41 -0.61
N GLY A 41 -28.76 -11.12 -0.71
CA GLY A 41 -29.77 -11.47 0.29
C GLY A 41 -30.13 -10.32 1.23
N CYS A 42 -30.91 -10.60 2.27
CA CYS A 42 -31.53 -9.56 3.10
C CYS A 42 -30.72 -9.16 4.34
N CYS A 43 -29.80 -10.00 4.82
CA CYS A 43 -29.05 -9.77 6.05
C CYS A 43 -27.66 -9.21 5.73
N ILE A 44 -27.29 -8.13 6.40
CA ILE A 44 -25.99 -7.49 6.30
C ILE A 44 -25.33 -7.59 7.68
N ASP A 45 -24.13 -8.14 7.71
CA ASP A 45 -23.19 -7.99 8.81
C ASP A 45 -21.86 -7.43 8.27
N GLU A 46 -20.86 -7.22 9.12
CA GLU A 46 -19.58 -6.61 8.73
C GLU A 46 -18.71 -7.51 7.82
N SER A 47 -19.01 -8.80 7.74
CA SER A 47 -18.23 -9.78 6.98
C SER A 47 -18.77 -10.07 5.58
N VAL A 48 -19.87 -9.43 5.19
CA VAL A 48 -20.50 -9.71 3.90
C VAL A 48 -19.69 -9.14 2.73
N PRO A 49 -19.56 -9.88 1.61
CA PRO A 49 -18.77 -9.42 0.47
C PRO A 49 -19.43 -8.26 -0.27
N ASP A 50 -18.62 -7.29 -0.70
CA ASP A 50 -19.07 -6.12 -1.48
C ASP A 50 -19.03 -6.37 -3.00
N TYR A 51 -18.21 -7.32 -3.42
CA TYR A 51 -17.83 -7.54 -4.81
C TYR A 51 -17.87 -9.02 -5.18
N HIS A 52 -18.21 -9.29 -6.43
CA HIS A 52 -18.24 -10.62 -7.03
C HIS A 52 -17.51 -10.61 -8.38
N CYS A 53 -16.57 -11.53 -8.58
CA CYS A 53 -15.91 -11.73 -9.87
C CYS A 53 -16.71 -12.69 -10.74
N LYS A 54 -17.13 -12.25 -11.93
CA LYS A 54 -17.80 -13.13 -12.90
C LYS A 54 -16.85 -14.12 -13.58
N GLY A 55 -15.54 -13.92 -13.46
CA GLY A 55 -14.52 -14.77 -14.08
C GLY A 55 -14.29 -16.06 -13.30
N CYS A 56 -13.97 -15.95 -12.01
CA CYS A 56 -13.68 -17.10 -11.15
C CYS A 56 -14.73 -17.35 -10.05
N GLY A 57 -15.69 -16.44 -9.85
CA GLY A 57 -16.71 -16.55 -8.82
C GLY A 57 -16.29 -16.09 -7.43
N TYR A 58 -15.02 -15.68 -7.24
CA TYR A 58 -14.53 -15.17 -5.95
C TYR A 58 -15.33 -13.94 -5.50
N GLU A 59 -15.55 -13.85 -4.19
CA GLU A 59 -16.28 -12.76 -3.54
C GLU A 59 -15.41 -12.19 -2.43
N TRP A 60 -15.46 -10.87 -2.25
CA TRP A 60 -14.66 -10.18 -1.25
C TRP A 60 -15.31 -8.88 -0.83
N ASN A 61 -15.02 -8.44 0.39
CA ASN A 61 -15.34 -7.13 0.90
C ASN A 61 -14.19 -6.13 0.69
N ARG A 62 -14.43 -4.86 1.03
CA ARG A 62 -13.42 -3.81 0.89
C ARG A 62 -12.15 -4.09 1.72
N GLN A 63 -12.29 -4.62 2.93
CA GLN A 63 -11.16 -4.91 3.82
C GLN A 63 -10.26 -5.99 3.23
N GLU A 64 -10.84 -7.09 2.75
CA GLU A 64 -10.11 -8.16 2.07
C GLU A 64 -9.37 -7.64 0.84
N ALA A 65 -9.96 -6.74 0.06
CA ALA A 65 -9.25 -6.11 -1.07
C ALA A 65 -8.05 -5.24 -0.64
N ILE A 66 -8.11 -4.65 0.55
CA ILE A 66 -6.98 -3.91 1.13
C ILE A 66 -5.93 -4.91 1.58
N ASP A 67 -6.31 -5.95 2.33
CA ASP A 67 -5.38 -6.96 2.84
C ASP A 67 -4.60 -7.62 1.70
N HIS A 68 -5.30 -8.14 0.68
CA HIS A 68 -4.66 -8.70 -0.52
C HIS A 68 -3.71 -7.71 -1.20
N ALA A 69 -4.05 -6.42 -1.22
CA ALA A 69 -3.19 -5.42 -1.84
C ALA A 69 -1.87 -5.21 -1.06
N TYR A 70 -1.86 -5.40 0.27
CA TYR A 70 -0.64 -5.36 1.07
C TYR A 70 0.11 -6.69 1.03
N ASP A 71 -0.58 -7.82 0.94
CA ASP A 71 0.02 -9.15 0.80
C ASP A 71 0.82 -9.30 -0.50
N GLU A 72 0.41 -8.61 -1.57
CA GLU A 72 1.16 -8.54 -2.83
C GLU A 72 2.53 -7.82 -2.70
N ILE A 73 2.83 -7.13 -1.59
CA ILE A 73 4.09 -6.39 -1.40
C ILE A 73 5.23 -7.37 -1.15
N THR A 74 6.27 -7.30 -1.97
CA THR A 74 7.49 -8.10 -1.84
C THR A 74 8.66 -7.30 -1.28
N GLY A 75 8.60 -5.97 -1.35
CA GLY A 75 9.57 -5.13 -0.67
C GLY A 75 9.33 -3.63 -0.83
N ILE A 76 9.94 -2.87 0.06
CA ILE A 76 9.86 -1.41 0.09
C ILE A 76 11.28 -0.86 0.18
N THR A 77 11.61 0.13 -0.65
CA THR A 77 12.84 0.90 -0.54
C THR A 77 12.48 2.38 -0.43
N ALA A 78 12.76 2.99 0.72
CA ALA A 78 12.53 4.39 0.97
C ALA A 78 13.87 5.11 1.08
N SER A 79 13.97 6.30 0.50
CA SER A 79 15.14 7.17 0.60
C SER A 79 14.73 8.61 0.89
N ILE A 80 15.55 9.31 1.67
CA ILE A 80 15.40 10.73 1.98
C ILE A 80 16.79 11.37 2.06
N GLY A 81 16.92 12.58 1.53
CA GLY A 81 18.17 13.34 1.59
C GLY A 81 18.04 14.68 0.89
N GLY A 82 19.05 15.53 1.06
CA GLY A 82 19.11 16.84 0.42
C GLY A 82 20.48 17.11 -0.21
N PHE A 83 20.59 18.25 -0.89
CA PHE A 83 21.84 18.65 -1.53
C PHE A 83 23.00 18.79 -0.53
N PHE A 84 22.71 19.28 0.67
CA PHE A 84 23.65 19.35 1.78
C PHE A 84 23.24 18.33 2.84
N GLY A 85 24.10 17.37 3.15
CA GLY A 85 23.91 16.46 4.27
C GLY A 85 23.99 14.99 3.90
N SER A 86 23.47 14.15 4.78
CA SER A 86 23.44 12.72 4.58
C SER A 86 22.20 12.32 3.78
N THR A 87 22.33 11.28 2.96
CA THR A 87 21.20 10.55 2.39
C THR A 87 20.97 9.30 3.22
N TYR A 88 19.71 9.04 3.55
CA TYR A 88 19.26 7.86 4.27
C TYR A 88 18.44 6.98 3.35
N GLU A 89 18.63 5.67 3.47
CA GLU A 89 17.86 4.67 2.74
C GLU A 89 17.48 3.52 3.68
N VAL A 90 16.23 3.08 3.60
CA VAL A 90 15.74 1.88 4.26
C VAL A 90 15.16 0.96 3.21
N ALA A 91 15.65 -0.28 3.13
CA ALA A 91 15.12 -1.33 2.28
C ALA A 91 14.59 -2.47 3.14
N VAL A 92 13.33 -2.83 2.94
CA VAL A 92 12.64 -3.95 3.59
C VAL A 92 12.34 -5.00 2.52
N ASP A 93 12.84 -6.21 2.73
CA ASP A 93 12.52 -7.39 1.94
C ASP A 93 11.50 -8.24 2.70
N PHE A 94 10.30 -8.40 2.15
CA PHE A 94 9.19 -9.04 2.87
C PHE A 94 9.40 -10.56 3.01
N PRO A 95 9.77 -11.31 1.95
CA PRO A 95 9.96 -12.76 2.05
C PRO A 95 11.07 -13.17 3.01
N SER A 96 12.21 -12.47 3.00
CA SER A 96 13.33 -12.79 3.89
C SER A 96 13.30 -12.04 5.22
N ARG A 97 12.36 -11.09 5.40
CA ARG A 97 12.27 -10.17 6.54
C ARG A 97 13.58 -9.42 6.83
N ASN A 98 14.42 -9.27 5.81
CA ASN A 98 15.65 -8.51 5.92
C ASN A 98 15.37 -7.02 5.78
N VAL A 99 15.89 -6.26 6.73
CA VAL A 99 15.84 -4.81 6.76
C VAL A 99 17.27 -4.30 6.64
N THR A 100 17.52 -3.49 5.62
CA THR A 100 18.78 -2.78 5.41
C THR A 100 18.55 -1.31 5.69
N TRP A 101 19.39 -0.72 6.52
CA TRP A 101 19.49 0.72 6.69
C TRP A 101 20.83 1.18 6.15
N ARG A 102 20.85 2.30 5.43
CA ARG A 102 22.05 2.89 4.87
C ARG A 102 22.04 4.39 5.05
N ARG A 103 23.20 4.95 5.43
CA ARG A 103 23.47 6.38 5.44
C ARG A 103 24.69 6.67 4.59
N GLN A 104 24.60 7.67 3.73
CA GLN A 104 25.71 8.16 2.92
C GLN A 104 25.96 9.64 3.20
N LEU A 105 27.20 10.02 3.46
CA LEU A 105 27.65 11.41 3.60
C LEU A 105 28.93 11.60 2.78
N GLY A 106 28.83 12.25 1.62
CA GLY A 106 29.92 12.30 0.64
C GLY A 106 30.32 10.88 0.22
N ASP A 107 31.62 10.55 0.40
CA ASP A 107 32.18 9.22 0.13
C ASP A 107 32.01 8.23 1.30
N SER A 108 31.57 8.71 2.47
CA SER A 108 31.40 7.86 3.66
C SER A 108 30.06 7.13 3.61
N VAL A 109 30.06 5.81 3.72
CA VAL A 109 28.86 4.96 3.77
C VAL A 109 28.82 4.17 5.06
N ALA A 110 27.71 4.25 5.78
CA ALA A 110 27.36 3.34 6.86
C ALA A 110 26.18 2.47 6.41
N GLU A 111 26.27 1.17 6.62
CA GLU A 111 25.24 0.20 6.26
C GLU A 111 25.05 -0.80 7.40
N GLU A 112 23.79 -1.08 7.73
CA GLU A 112 23.40 -2.07 8.71
C GLU A 112 22.29 -2.95 8.16
N LYS A 113 22.38 -4.25 8.47
CA LYS A 113 21.42 -5.25 8.04
C LYS A 113 20.99 -6.08 9.23
N LYS A 114 19.69 -6.35 9.32
CA LYS A 114 19.13 -7.26 10.30
C LYS A 114 17.94 -8.00 9.72
N GLU A 115 17.70 -9.19 10.22
CA GLU A 115 16.44 -9.90 10.03
C GLU A 115 15.50 -9.53 11.19
N ILE A 116 14.23 -9.26 10.89
CA ILE A 116 13.20 -8.99 11.90
C ILE A 116 12.30 -10.20 12.12
N THR A 117 11.62 -10.25 13.26
CA THR A 117 10.68 -11.33 13.56
C THR A 117 9.40 -11.21 12.72
N SER A 118 8.62 -12.28 12.67
CA SER A 118 7.34 -12.27 11.94
C SER A 118 6.35 -11.30 12.58
N GLU A 119 6.33 -11.23 13.91
CA GLU A 119 5.46 -10.31 14.66
C GLU A 119 5.83 -8.84 14.39
N ALA A 120 7.13 -8.55 14.23
CA ALA A 120 7.57 -7.21 13.85
C ALA A 120 7.17 -6.86 12.41
N MET A 121 7.22 -7.84 11.49
CA MET A 121 6.78 -7.65 10.10
C MET A 121 5.27 -7.46 10.01
N GLU A 122 4.48 -8.27 10.71
CA GLU A 122 3.01 -8.15 10.76
C GLU A 122 2.60 -6.78 11.30
N ARG A 123 3.20 -6.35 12.41
CA ARG A 123 2.96 -5.00 12.95
C ARG A 123 3.35 -3.90 11.95
N PHE A 124 4.48 -4.05 11.26
CA PHE A 124 4.90 -3.09 10.24
C PHE A 124 3.87 -2.99 9.11
N VAL A 125 3.34 -4.11 8.62
CA VAL A 125 2.29 -4.13 7.58
C VAL A 125 1.00 -3.48 8.07
N GLU A 126 0.56 -3.77 9.29
CA GLU A 126 -0.64 -3.16 9.87
C GLU A 126 -0.50 -1.64 10.00
N GLU A 127 0.64 -1.13 10.47
CA GLU A 127 0.90 0.31 10.52
C GLU A 127 0.89 0.94 9.12
N LEU A 128 1.45 0.26 8.10
CA LEU A 128 1.34 0.75 6.72
C LEU A 128 -0.11 0.79 6.19
N LYS A 129 -1.00 -0.09 6.66
CA LYS A 129 -2.44 -0.03 6.35
C LYS A 129 -3.08 1.18 7.02
N TRP A 130 -2.77 1.43 8.29
CA TRP A 130 -3.25 2.61 9.03
C TRP A 130 -2.84 3.93 8.38
N LEU A 131 -1.65 4.01 7.79
CA LEU A 131 -1.15 5.19 7.08
C LEU A 131 -1.76 5.40 5.68
N ASP A 132 -2.66 4.50 5.23
CA ASP A 132 -3.18 4.45 3.86
C ASP A 132 -2.06 4.50 2.78
N PHE A 133 -0.92 3.90 3.11
CA PHE A 133 0.37 4.06 2.42
C PHE A 133 0.28 3.80 0.91
N LEU A 134 -0.44 2.75 0.50
CA LEU A 134 -0.60 2.41 -0.91
C LEU A 134 -1.35 3.51 -1.68
N ASN A 135 -2.25 4.26 -1.03
CA ASN A 135 -3.09 5.27 -1.68
C ASN A 135 -2.48 6.68 -1.76
N TRP A 136 -1.33 6.93 -1.11
CA TRP A 136 -0.58 8.17 -1.30
C TRP A 136 -0.35 8.49 -2.79
N LYS A 137 -0.33 9.78 -3.12
CA LYS A 137 -0.11 10.27 -4.49
C LYS A 137 1.28 9.83 -4.99
N ALA A 138 1.44 9.73 -6.30
CA ALA A 138 2.74 9.37 -6.88
C ALA A 138 3.79 10.50 -6.77
N LYS A 139 3.34 11.77 -6.66
CA LYS A 139 4.19 12.95 -6.72
C LYS A 139 3.76 14.03 -5.71
N TYR A 140 4.72 14.52 -4.94
CA TYR A 140 4.57 15.64 -4.00
C TYR A 140 5.67 16.66 -4.25
N VAL A 141 5.41 17.70 -5.06
CA VAL A 141 6.43 18.69 -5.41
C VAL A 141 5.97 20.09 -5.04
N GLU A 142 6.84 20.83 -4.36
CA GLU A 142 6.74 22.28 -4.22
C GLU A 142 7.63 22.96 -5.27
N PRO A 143 7.06 23.52 -6.34
CA PRO A 143 7.82 23.89 -7.55
C PRO A 143 8.73 25.11 -7.40
N TYR A 144 8.65 25.86 -6.30
CA TYR A 144 9.37 27.11 -6.09
C TYR A 144 10.49 27.02 -5.04
N VAL A 145 10.81 25.81 -4.58
CA VAL A 145 11.89 25.55 -3.63
C VAL A 145 12.93 24.67 -4.33
N LEU A 146 14.11 25.25 -4.60
CA LEU A 146 15.16 24.66 -5.44
C LEU A 146 16.18 23.83 -4.64
N ASP A 147 16.40 24.19 -3.38
CA ASP A 147 17.23 23.51 -2.40
C ASP A 147 16.35 22.93 -1.28
N GLY A 148 16.68 21.73 -0.81
CA GLY A 148 15.98 21.13 0.31
C GLY A 148 15.92 19.61 0.21
N THR A 149 14.84 19.04 0.70
CA THR A 149 14.70 17.61 0.93
C THR A 149 13.98 16.94 -0.24
N GLN A 150 14.63 15.90 -0.76
CA GLN A 150 14.09 14.99 -1.74
C GLN A 150 13.86 13.63 -1.07
N TRP A 151 12.80 12.97 -1.46
CA TRP A 151 12.52 11.63 -1.00
C TRP A 151 11.91 10.80 -2.11
N SER A 152 12.15 9.49 -2.06
CA SER A 152 11.52 8.54 -2.96
C SER A 152 11.23 7.23 -2.25
N ILE A 153 10.16 6.58 -2.68
CA ILE A 153 9.73 5.28 -2.20
C ILE A 153 9.44 4.41 -3.41
N GLU A 154 10.10 3.27 -3.47
CA GLU A 154 9.81 2.18 -4.39
C GLU A 154 9.11 1.04 -3.64
N ILE A 155 7.93 0.65 -4.11
CA ILE A 155 7.13 -0.45 -3.54
C ILE A 155 7.08 -1.54 -4.60
N ARG A 156 7.82 -2.61 -4.35
CA ARG A 156 7.85 -3.80 -5.21
C ARG A 156 6.68 -4.70 -4.84
N ARG A 157 5.92 -5.10 -5.84
CA ARG A 157 4.75 -6.00 -5.71
C ARG A 157 4.84 -7.10 -6.76
N GLU A 158 4.04 -8.14 -6.60
CA GLU A 158 3.89 -9.16 -7.63
C GLU A 158 3.44 -8.52 -8.95
N GLY A 159 4.30 -8.62 -9.98
CA GLY A 159 4.01 -8.14 -11.33
C GLY A 159 4.07 -6.62 -11.57
N ARG A 160 4.28 -5.78 -10.55
CA ARG A 160 4.44 -4.32 -10.74
C ARG A 160 5.24 -3.64 -9.63
N THR A 161 5.83 -2.49 -9.97
CA THR A 161 6.50 -1.61 -9.00
C THR A 161 5.79 -0.26 -8.96
N LEU A 162 5.43 0.21 -7.78
CA LEU A 162 4.88 1.56 -7.56
C LEU A 162 6.00 2.49 -7.11
N ARG A 163 6.00 3.72 -7.62
CA ARG A 163 6.95 4.76 -7.23
C ARG A 163 6.22 5.97 -6.69
N LYS A 164 6.67 6.46 -5.54
CA LYS A 164 6.20 7.70 -4.92
C LYS A 164 7.42 8.57 -4.67
N TYR A 165 7.31 9.86 -4.92
CA TYR A 165 8.43 10.77 -4.67
C TYR A 165 7.94 12.16 -4.31
N GLY A 166 8.83 12.91 -3.67
CA GLY A 166 8.60 14.31 -3.44
C GLY A 166 9.86 15.15 -3.35
N SER A 167 9.63 16.45 -3.48
CA SER A 167 10.64 17.50 -3.41
C SER A 167 10.04 18.63 -2.60
N ASN A 168 10.53 18.79 -1.36
CA ASN A 168 10.08 19.79 -0.39
C ASN A 168 8.58 19.69 -0.01
N LYS A 169 7.90 18.62 -0.41
CA LYS A 169 6.50 18.37 -0.10
C LYS A 169 6.31 16.91 0.23
N PHE A 170 5.44 16.66 1.21
CA PHE A 170 5.26 15.36 1.83
C PHE A 170 3.77 15.01 1.95
N PRO A 171 3.42 13.72 2.01
CA PRO A 171 2.13 13.27 2.54
C PRO A 171 1.87 13.81 3.95
N GLU A 172 0.59 13.84 4.35
CA GLU A 172 0.20 14.30 5.69
C GLU A 172 0.80 13.38 6.77
N GLU A 173 0.81 12.07 6.50
CA GLU A 173 1.26 10.99 7.38
C GLU A 173 2.77 10.70 7.25
N TRP A 174 3.55 11.58 6.60
CA TRP A 174 4.97 11.35 6.35
C TRP A 174 5.79 11.17 7.63
N GLY A 175 5.50 11.95 8.67
CA GLY A 175 6.21 11.86 9.95
C GLY A 175 6.01 10.51 10.64
N ASP A 176 4.79 9.96 10.56
CA ASP A 176 4.47 8.65 11.12
C ASP A 176 5.16 7.53 10.33
N PHE A 177 5.24 7.65 9.01
CA PHE A 177 6.01 6.73 8.17
C PHE A 177 7.51 6.76 8.48
N CYS A 178 8.12 7.94 8.65
CA CYS A 178 9.50 8.05 9.10
C CYS A 178 9.68 7.35 10.46
N SER A 179 8.82 7.66 11.43
CA SER A 179 8.87 7.08 12.78
C SER A 179 8.70 5.55 12.76
N LEU A 180 7.88 5.03 11.84
CA LEU A 180 7.71 3.61 11.60
C LEU A 180 9.00 2.95 11.12
N LEU A 181 9.69 3.55 10.13
CA LEU A 181 10.99 3.07 9.65
C LEU A 181 12.08 3.16 10.73
N GLU A 182 12.09 4.24 11.52
CA GLU A 182 13.03 4.40 12.63
C GLU A 182 12.81 3.34 13.72
N THR A 183 11.55 3.05 14.05
CA THR A 183 11.18 1.97 14.98
C THR A 183 11.61 0.61 14.43
N LEU A 184 11.36 0.37 13.14
CA LEU A 184 11.71 -0.89 12.49
C LEU A 184 13.21 -1.11 12.46
N THR A 185 13.99 -0.08 12.13
CA THR A 185 15.44 -0.17 11.93
C THR A 185 16.24 0.03 13.23
N GLY A 186 15.72 0.82 14.18
CA GLY A 186 16.46 1.33 15.33
C GLY A 186 17.45 2.45 14.96
N ARG A 187 17.31 3.04 13.77
CA ARG A 187 18.20 4.04 13.19
C ARG A 187 17.39 5.21 12.65
N GLU A 188 18.03 6.37 12.52
CA GLU A 188 17.38 7.60 12.02
C GLU A 188 16.99 7.50 10.54
N PHE A 189 15.89 8.14 10.16
CA PHE A 189 15.44 8.28 8.76
C PHE A 189 14.80 9.66 8.55
N ARG A 190 15.62 10.65 8.18
CA ARG A 190 15.25 12.08 8.14
C ARG A 190 16.07 12.91 7.17
#